data_AF-A0A653C2B7-F1
#
_entry.id   AF-A0A653C2B7-F1
#
_cell.length_a   1.000
_cell.length_b   1.000
_cell.length_c   1.000
_cell.angle_alpha   90.00
_cell.angle_beta   90.00
_cell.angle_gamma   90.00
#
_symmetry.space_group_name_H-M   'P 1'
#
loop_
_entity.id
_entity.type
_entity.pdbx_description
1 polymer ?
#
loop_
_entity_poly.entity_id
_entity_poly.type
_entity_poly.pdbx_seq_one_letter_code
_entity_poly.pdbx_strand_id
1 'polypeptide(L)'
;MKFSALPKNTLERKKIIDLIRKKGNFYFNTTNGVNHGELLVSRRPSEQLKKTASDYTTCYNCRGFFTKNSIRHHRAKCVEHKPNDRQIMVMGRKLIGRIHPSASSILRKMVFPVLREDEAVRVIRYDALLITFANKMCLKYRHQHQYDMIRSRLRLLGRFLIALKQVNKAVTDFASIYNPSVYDSCIQAVNTVAVLD
;
A
#
# COMPACT_ATOMS: atom_id res chain seq x y z
N MET A 1 10.17 -23.48 22.57
CA MET A 1 8.95 -22.92 21.93
C MET A 1 7.87 -23.99 21.84
N LYS A 2 6.58 -23.66 21.98
CA LYS A 2 5.46 -24.63 22.05
C LYS A 2 5.49 -25.76 21.00
N PHE A 3 5.95 -25.51 19.77
CA PHE A 3 6.00 -26.52 18.70
C PHE A 3 7.06 -27.63 18.90
N SER A 4 8.14 -27.37 19.64
CA SER A 4 9.21 -28.36 19.86
C SER A 4 8.79 -29.45 20.83
N ALA A 5 7.82 -29.17 21.70
CA ALA A 5 7.20 -30.12 22.62
C ALA A 5 6.11 -31.00 21.97
N LEU A 6 5.65 -30.65 20.77
CA LEU A 6 4.63 -31.43 20.06
C LEU A 6 5.27 -32.57 19.24
N PRO A 7 4.64 -33.75 19.16
CA PRO A 7 5.13 -34.85 18.32
C PRO A 7 5.30 -34.42 16.86
N LYS A 8 6.24 -35.06 16.15
CA LYS A 8 6.46 -34.78 14.71
C LYS A 8 5.16 -35.09 13.93
N ASN A 9 4.96 -34.38 12.83
CA ASN A 9 3.84 -34.54 11.89
C ASN A 9 2.42 -34.22 12.38
N THR A 10 2.20 -33.82 13.64
CA THR A 10 0.88 -33.39 14.11
C THR A 10 0.40 -32.13 13.40
N LEU A 11 -0.92 -32.02 13.19
CA LEU A 11 -1.53 -30.87 12.52
C LEU A 11 -1.26 -29.57 13.29
N GLU A 12 -1.33 -29.60 14.62
CA GLU A 12 -1.05 -28.44 15.47
C GLU A 12 0.39 -27.96 15.30
N ARG A 13 1.37 -28.88 15.32
CA ARG A 13 2.78 -28.54 15.08
C ARG A 13 2.99 -27.91 13.71
N LYS A 14 2.38 -28.48 12.67
CA LYS A 14 2.44 -27.93 11.30
C LYS A 14 1.85 -26.52 11.23
N LYS A 15 0.72 -26.26 11.89
CA LYS A 15 0.08 -24.93 11.96
C LYS A 15 0.98 -23.89 12.64
N ILE A 16 1.61 -24.25 13.77
CA ILE A 16 2.52 -23.33 14.47
C ILE A 16 3.74 -23.00 13.61
N ILE A 17 4.36 -24.01 12.99
CA ILE A 17 5.52 -23.81 12.10
C ILE A 17 5.15 -22.92 10.91
N ASP A 18 4.00 -23.17 10.27
CA ASP A 18 3.51 -22.36 9.14
C ASP A 18 3.26 -20.90 9.55
N LEU A 19 2.71 -20.66 10.73
CA LEU A 19 2.54 -19.31 11.26
C LEU A 19 3.89 -18.59 11.48
N ILE A 20 4.88 -19.29 12.05
CA ILE A 20 6.24 -18.74 12.24
C ILE A 20 6.85 -18.37 10.88
N ARG A 21 6.78 -19.28 9.90
CA ARG A 21 7.28 -19.02 8.53
C ARG A 21 6.61 -17.81 7.91
N LYS A 22 5.28 -17.69 7.99
CA LYS A 22 4.54 -16.55 7.46
C LYS A 22 4.93 -15.23 8.12
N LYS A 23 5.17 -15.23 9.44
CA LYS A 23 5.68 -14.05 10.15
C LYS A 23 7.10 -13.67 9.70
N GLY A 24 7.99 -14.64 9.55
CA GLY A 24 9.34 -14.43 9.01
C GLY A 24 9.31 -13.86 7.58
N ASN A 25 8.52 -14.49 6.69
CA ASN A 25 8.33 -14.01 5.32
C ASN A 25 7.73 -12.59 5.30
N PHE A 26 6.82 -12.28 6.21
CA PHE A 26 6.25 -10.94 6.32
C PHE A 26 7.31 -9.91 6.72
N TYR A 27 8.14 -10.22 7.71
CA TYR A 27 9.26 -9.37 8.11
C TYR A 27 10.21 -9.14 6.92
N PHE A 28 10.63 -10.20 6.23
CA PHE A 28 11.43 -10.09 5.01
C PHE A 28 10.75 -9.22 3.94
N ASN A 29 9.45 -9.41 3.68
CA ASN A 29 8.72 -8.68 2.64
C ASN A 29 8.46 -7.19 2.95
N THR A 30 8.60 -6.75 4.21
CA THR A 30 8.17 -5.41 4.65
C THR A 30 9.27 -4.57 5.27
N THR A 31 10.42 -5.16 5.61
CA THR A 31 11.56 -4.45 6.18
C THR A 31 12.55 -4.02 5.09
N ASN A 32 12.78 -2.71 4.98
CA ASN A 32 13.83 -2.15 4.12
C ASN A 32 15.22 -2.60 4.59
N GLY A 33 16.13 -2.90 3.67
CA GLY A 33 17.49 -3.36 3.98
C GLY A 33 17.63 -4.86 4.22
N VAL A 34 16.53 -5.58 4.47
CA VAL A 34 16.50 -7.06 4.53
C VAL A 34 16.06 -7.64 3.19
N ASN A 35 15.11 -6.97 2.52
CA ASN A 35 14.64 -7.37 1.21
C ASN A 35 15.50 -6.77 0.10
N HIS A 36 15.97 -7.61 -0.83
CA HIS A 36 16.79 -7.19 -1.97
C HIS A 36 16.04 -7.25 -3.32
N GLY A 37 14.70 -7.23 -3.30
CA GLY A 37 13.87 -7.17 -4.52
C GLY A 37 12.94 -8.38 -4.73
N GLU A 38 12.79 -9.25 -3.73
CA GLU A 38 11.97 -10.45 -3.82
C GLU A 38 10.68 -10.34 -3.01
N LEU A 39 9.66 -11.10 -3.41
CA LEU A 39 8.43 -11.25 -2.62
C LEU A 39 8.20 -12.72 -2.26
N LEU A 40 8.36 -13.05 -0.98
CA LEU A 40 8.08 -14.38 -0.46
C LEU A 40 6.58 -14.57 -0.26
N VAL A 41 5.98 -15.47 -1.03
CA VAL A 41 4.52 -15.70 -1.05
C VAL A 41 4.15 -17.04 -0.41
N SER A 42 2.91 -17.16 0.09
CA SER A 42 2.47 -18.40 0.76
C SER A 42 2.29 -19.57 -0.22
N ARG A 43 2.06 -19.26 -1.50
CA ARG A 43 2.00 -20.22 -2.60
C ARG A 43 2.64 -19.60 -3.83
N ARG A 44 3.66 -20.27 -4.37
CA ARG A 44 4.34 -19.84 -5.60
C ARG A 44 3.38 -20.00 -6.79
N PRO A 45 3.20 -18.98 -7.63
CA PRO A 45 2.37 -19.10 -8.83
C PRO A 45 3.08 -19.96 -9.87
N SER A 46 2.33 -20.53 -10.81
CA SER A 46 2.91 -21.04 -12.06
C SER A 46 3.50 -19.87 -12.85
N GLU A 47 4.65 -20.09 -13.49
CA GLU A 47 5.33 -19.08 -14.32
C GLU A 47 4.45 -18.59 -15.46
N GLN A 48 3.61 -19.46 -16.01
CA GLN A 48 2.66 -19.15 -17.08
C GLN A 48 1.70 -18.01 -16.70
N LEU A 49 1.38 -17.84 -15.41
CA LEU A 49 0.46 -16.81 -14.93
C LEU A 49 1.10 -15.42 -14.82
N LYS A 50 2.43 -15.31 -15.02
CA LYS A 50 3.20 -14.05 -15.02
C LYS A 50 2.82 -13.07 -13.89
N LYS A 51 2.63 -13.61 -12.68
CA LYS A 51 2.20 -12.79 -11.53
C LYS A 51 3.34 -11.91 -11.03
N THR A 52 2.99 -10.66 -10.72
CA THR A 52 3.90 -9.66 -10.16
C THR A 52 3.63 -9.43 -8.68
N ALA A 53 4.54 -8.75 -7.98
CA ALA A 53 4.33 -8.37 -6.58
C ALA A 53 3.04 -7.56 -6.35
N SER A 54 2.55 -6.85 -7.38
CA SER A 54 1.33 -6.06 -7.32
C SER A 54 0.04 -6.90 -7.30
N ASP A 55 0.12 -8.19 -7.66
CA ASP A 55 -1.00 -9.14 -7.62
C ASP A 55 -1.25 -9.73 -6.23
N TYR A 56 -0.34 -9.46 -5.29
CA TYR A 56 -0.37 -10.01 -3.95
C TYR A 56 -0.84 -8.98 -2.91
N THR A 57 -1.41 -9.52 -1.83
CA THR A 57 -1.73 -8.79 -0.61
C THR A 57 -1.45 -9.69 0.59
N THR A 58 -1.40 -9.12 1.79
CA THR A 58 -1.14 -9.87 3.02
C THR A 58 -2.40 -10.08 3.84
N CYS A 59 -2.50 -11.23 4.51
CA CYS A 59 -3.54 -11.50 5.48
C CYS A 59 -3.28 -10.74 6.79
N TYR A 60 -4.28 -10.01 7.28
CA TYR A 60 -4.17 -9.26 8.54
C TYR A 60 -4.13 -10.15 9.80
N ASN A 61 -4.37 -11.46 9.69
CA ASN A 61 -4.28 -12.37 10.84
C ASN A 61 -2.99 -13.19 10.80
N CYS A 62 -2.80 -13.99 9.75
CA CYS A 62 -1.64 -14.90 9.65
C CYS A 62 -0.40 -14.30 8.98
N ARG A 63 -0.48 -13.09 8.42
CA ARG A 63 0.64 -12.34 7.77
C ARG A 63 1.15 -12.97 6.47
N GLY A 64 0.59 -14.12 6.06
CA GLY A 64 0.87 -14.75 4.79
C GLY A 64 0.50 -13.86 3.60
N PHE A 65 1.34 -13.87 2.57
CA PHE A 65 1.08 -13.21 1.29
C PHE A 65 0.34 -14.15 0.35
N PHE A 66 -0.74 -13.66 -0.24
CA PHE A 66 -1.63 -14.40 -1.13
C PHE A 66 -1.95 -13.53 -2.33
N THR A 67 -2.27 -14.17 -3.47
CA THR A 67 -2.84 -13.40 -4.58
C THR A 67 -4.15 -12.76 -4.13
N LYS A 68 -4.47 -11.59 -4.69
CA LYS A 68 -5.73 -10.87 -4.42
C LYS A 68 -6.97 -11.76 -4.67
N ASN A 69 -6.87 -12.70 -5.60
CA ASN A 69 -7.93 -13.66 -5.87
C ASN A 69 -7.97 -14.80 -4.84
N SER A 70 -6.83 -15.37 -4.46
CA SER A 70 -6.80 -16.51 -3.53
C SER A 70 -7.09 -16.14 -2.07
N ILE A 71 -6.81 -14.88 -1.68
CA ILE A 71 -6.96 -14.46 -0.28
C ILE A 71 -8.42 -14.55 0.21
N ARG A 72 -9.39 -14.44 -0.70
CA ARG A 72 -10.82 -14.59 -0.38
C ARG A 72 -11.19 -15.98 0.11
N HIS A 73 -10.53 -17.01 -0.41
CA HIS A 73 -10.74 -18.39 0.02
C HIS A 73 -9.95 -18.68 1.30
N HIS A 74 -8.79 -18.05 1.46
CA HIS A 74 -7.98 -18.18 2.67
C HIS A 74 -8.67 -17.57 3.91
N ARG A 75 -9.27 -16.38 3.79
CA ARG A 75 -9.86 -15.67 4.94
C ARG A 75 -10.89 -16.51 5.68
N ALA A 76 -11.73 -17.25 4.94
CA ALA A 76 -12.85 -18.01 5.49
C ALA A 76 -12.39 -19.09 6.48
N LYS A 77 -11.12 -19.50 6.39
CA LYS A 77 -10.49 -20.50 7.29
C LYS A 77 -9.50 -19.88 8.27
N CYS A 78 -9.16 -18.60 8.10
CA CYS A 78 -8.09 -17.94 8.86
C CYS A 78 -8.63 -16.99 9.92
N VAL A 79 -9.82 -16.44 9.73
CA VAL A 79 -10.41 -15.43 10.61
C VAL A 79 -11.87 -15.78 10.87
N GLU A 80 -12.29 -15.60 12.12
CA GLU A 80 -13.68 -15.85 12.53
C GLU A 80 -14.62 -14.83 11.91
N HIS A 81 -14.28 -13.54 12.03
CA HIS A 81 -14.96 -12.48 11.30
C HIS A 81 -14.52 -12.49 9.84
N LYS A 82 -15.49 -12.53 8.91
CA LYS A 82 -15.25 -12.66 7.47
C LYS A 82 -15.34 -11.27 6.80
N PRO A 83 -14.25 -10.48 6.76
CA PRO A 83 -14.27 -9.19 6.07
C PRO A 83 -14.56 -9.38 4.58
N ASN A 84 -15.21 -8.40 3.99
CA ASN A 84 -15.42 -8.36 2.55
C ASN A 84 -14.09 -8.11 1.80
N ASP A 85 -14.12 -8.26 0.49
CA ASP A 85 -12.93 -8.15 -0.38
C ASP A 85 -12.23 -6.80 -0.21
N ARG A 86 -12.99 -5.69 -0.15
CA ARG A 86 -12.44 -4.34 0.04
C ARG A 86 -11.74 -4.22 1.39
N GLN A 87 -12.37 -4.67 2.48
CA GLN A 87 -11.82 -4.60 3.83
C GLN A 87 -10.49 -5.34 3.94
N ILE A 88 -10.36 -6.51 3.30
CA ILE A 88 -9.09 -7.27 3.31
C ILE A 88 -7.97 -6.51 2.63
N MET A 89 -8.25 -5.89 1.48
CA MET A 89 -7.25 -5.09 0.78
C MET A 89 -6.81 -3.90 1.62
N VAL A 90 -7.75 -3.24 2.30
CA VAL A 90 -7.46 -2.12 3.21
C VAL A 90 -6.62 -2.59 4.41
N MET A 91 -7.02 -3.68 5.07
CA MET A 91 -6.29 -4.23 6.22
C MET A 91 -4.89 -4.71 5.83
N GLY A 92 -4.75 -5.35 4.68
CA GLY A 92 -3.45 -5.77 4.13
C GLY A 92 -2.55 -4.56 3.88
N ARG A 93 -3.04 -3.52 3.22
CA ARG A 93 -2.26 -2.27 2.99
C ARG A 93 -1.90 -1.55 4.28
N LYS A 94 -2.82 -1.50 5.25
CA LYS A 94 -2.57 -0.94 6.58
C LYS A 94 -1.44 -1.67 7.30
N LEU A 95 -1.37 -2.98 7.13
CA LEU A 95 -0.32 -3.81 7.72
C LEU A 95 1.04 -3.61 7.04
N ILE A 96 1.08 -3.62 5.70
CA ILE A 96 2.34 -3.43 4.95
C ILE A 96 2.87 -2.00 5.17
N GLY A 97 1.98 -1.00 5.21
CA GLY A 97 2.36 0.36 5.61
C GLY A 97 3.29 1.09 4.63
N ARG A 98 3.21 0.79 3.33
CA ARG A 98 3.99 1.47 2.26
C ARG A 98 3.57 2.93 2.10
N ILE A 99 4.19 3.79 2.90
CA ILE A 99 4.02 5.24 2.89
C ILE A 99 5.26 5.87 3.55
N HIS A 100 5.55 7.12 3.19
CA HIS A 100 6.64 7.90 3.73
C HIS A 100 6.73 7.82 5.27
N PRO A 101 7.93 7.73 5.87
CA PRO A 101 8.10 7.63 7.32
C PRO A 101 7.42 8.75 8.10
N SER A 102 7.45 9.99 7.58
CA SER A 102 6.82 11.14 8.23
C SER A 102 5.29 11.10 8.28
N ALA A 103 4.63 10.12 7.65
CA ALA A 103 3.18 10.00 7.70
C ALA A 103 2.67 9.70 9.12
N SER A 104 1.74 10.53 9.57
CA SER A 104 1.07 10.42 10.86
C SER A 104 0.31 9.10 11.03
N SER A 105 -0.03 8.76 12.27
CA SER A 105 -0.80 7.56 12.58
C SER A 105 -2.16 7.53 11.86
N ILE A 106 -2.86 8.67 11.79
CA ILE A 106 -4.14 8.82 11.10
C ILE A 106 -3.96 8.60 9.59
N LEU A 107 -2.99 9.28 8.98
CA LEU A 107 -2.71 9.13 7.55
C LEU A 107 -2.37 7.68 7.21
N ARG A 108 -1.49 7.04 7.98
CA ARG A 108 -1.02 5.66 7.79
C ARG A 108 -2.12 4.61 8.02
N LYS A 109 -3.04 4.84 8.96
CA LYS A 109 -4.01 3.82 9.40
C LYS A 109 -5.42 4.01 8.83
N MET A 110 -5.82 5.24 8.50
CA MET A 110 -7.21 5.60 8.20
C MET A 110 -7.40 6.16 6.79
N VAL A 111 -6.44 6.96 6.30
CA VAL A 111 -6.57 7.67 5.02
C VAL A 111 -5.91 6.86 3.89
N PHE A 112 -4.61 6.59 4.00
CA PHE A 112 -3.85 6.02 2.90
C PHE A 112 -4.24 4.57 2.54
N PRO A 113 -4.48 3.65 3.50
CA PRO A 113 -4.83 2.27 3.19
C PRO A 113 -6.15 2.10 2.44
N VAL A 114 -7.01 3.12 2.43
CA VAL A 114 -8.32 3.11 1.75
C VAL A 114 -8.19 3.53 0.29
N LEU A 115 -7.19 4.34 -0.06
CA LEU A 115 -6.91 4.74 -1.44
C LEU A 115 -6.72 3.51 -2.33
N ARG A 116 -7.24 3.51 -3.56
CA ARG A 116 -7.02 2.43 -4.53
C ARG A 116 -5.55 2.36 -4.91
N GLU A 117 -4.97 1.17 -4.98
CA GLU A 117 -3.56 1.00 -5.37
C GLU A 117 -3.40 1.18 -6.89
N ASP A 118 -3.34 2.42 -7.35
CA ASP A 118 -3.11 2.82 -8.73
C ASP A 118 -1.89 3.75 -8.84
N GLU A 119 -1.60 4.18 -10.06
CA GLU A 119 -0.44 5.02 -10.36
C GLU A 119 -0.44 6.33 -9.55
N ALA A 120 -1.59 7.00 -9.45
CA ALA A 120 -1.73 8.24 -8.68
C ALA A 120 -1.31 8.05 -7.21
N VAL A 121 -1.66 6.92 -6.60
CA VAL A 121 -1.24 6.63 -5.22
C VAL A 121 0.24 6.24 -5.14
N ARG A 122 0.77 5.54 -6.16
CA ARG A 122 2.18 5.14 -6.18
C ARG A 122 3.11 6.34 -6.22
N VAL A 123 2.81 7.34 -7.05
CA VAL A 123 3.66 8.53 -7.22
C VAL A 123 3.69 9.42 -5.98
N ILE A 124 2.62 9.45 -5.18
CA ILE A 124 2.51 10.34 -4.01
C ILE A 124 2.96 9.71 -2.69
N ARG A 125 3.05 8.37 -2.60
CA ARG A 125 3.16 7.69 -1.30
C ARG A 125 4.45 8.01 -0.53
N TYR A 126 5.49 8.40 -1.24
CA TYR A 126 6.81 8.76 -0.71
C TYR A 126 7.17 10.22 -0.97
N ASP A 127 6.24 11.03 -1.47
CA ASP A 127 6.45 12.46 -1.68
C ASP A 127 6.38 13.21 -0.34
N ALA A 128 7.50 13.82 0.08
CA ALA A 128 7.62 14.42 1.39
C ALA A 128 6.67 15.62 1.61
N LEU A 129 6.46 16.46 0.59
CA LEU A 129 5.59 17.64 0.69
C LEU A 129 4.12 17.22 0.72
N LEU A 130 3.70 16.29 -0.13
CA LEU A 130 2.33 15.79 -0.11
C LEU A 130 1.99 15.07 1.19
N ILE A 131 2.93 14.33 1.76
CA ILE A 131 2.70 13.67 3.06
C ILE A 131 2.58 14.70 4.17
N THR A 132 3.39 15.77 4.12
CA THR A 132 3.27 16.90 5.06
C THR A 132 1.92 17.60 4.93
N PHE A 133 1.48 17.87 3.69
CA PHE A 133 0.15 18.40 3.41
C PHE A 133 -0.96 17.49 3.94
N ALA A 134 -0.89 16.19 3.66
CA ALA A 134 -1.85 15.21 4.12
C ALA A 134 -1.92 15.12 5.66
N ASN A 135 -0.78 15.20 6.34
CA ASN A 135 -0.72 15.27 7.80
C ASN A 135 -1.43 16.51 8.33
N LYS A 136 -1.17 17.70 7.77
CA LYS A 136 -1.86 18.94 8.14
C LYS A 136 -3.37 18.83 7.93
N MET A 137 -3.80 18.22 6.82
CA MET A 137 -5.21 17.93 6.56
C MET A 137 -5.81 16.99 7.61
N CYS A 138 -5.09 15.96 8.04
CA CYS A 138 -5.57 15.05 9.10
C CYS A 138 -5.69 15.73 10.47
N LEU A 139 -4.87 16.75 10.75
CA LEU A 139 -4.97 17.54 11.98
C LEU A 139 -6.19 18.47 11.97
N LYS A 140 -6.46 19.09 10.81
CA LYS A 140 -7.58 20.00 10.59
C LYS A 140 -8.93 19.28 10.54
N TYR A 141 -9.00 18.14 9.86
CA TYR A 141 -10.22 17.39 9.62
C TYR A 141 -10.20 16.09 10.41
N ARG A 142 -10.86 16.08 11.58
CA ARG A 142 -10.78 14.98 12.54
C ARG A 142 -11.86 13.91 12.35
N HIS A 143 -12.97 14.25 11.70
CA HIS A 143 -14.07 13.30 11.52
C HIS A 143 -13.82 12.36 10.34
N GLN A 144 -14.17 11.08 10.51
CA GLN A 144 -13.85 10.04 9.53
C GLN A 144 -14.49 10.27 8.15
N HIS A 145 -15.69 10.85 8.09
CA HIS A 145 -16.36 11.20 6.83
C HIS A 145 -15.57 12.26 6.02
N GLN A 146 -14.74 13.07 6.68
CA GLN A 146 -13.91 14.08 6.01
C GLN A 146 -12.67 13.45 5.34
N TYR A 147 -12.30 12.22 5.71
CA TYR A 147 -11.16 11.53 5.09
C TYR A 147 -11.42 11.21 3.62
N ASP A 148 -12.67 11.13 3.17
CA ASP A 148 -13.02 11.02 1.74
C ASP A 148 -12.51 12.23 0.95
N MET A 149 -12.70 13.44 1.48
CA MET A 149 -12.20 14.66 0.86
C MET A 149 -10.66 14.69 0.82
N ILE A 150 -9.98 14.31 1.91
CA ILE A 150 -8.51 14.24 1.94
C ILE A 150 -8.01 13.27 0.86
N ARG A 151 -8.62 12.09 0.76
CA ARG A 151 -8.29 11.09 -0.26
C ARG A 151 -8.51 11.61 -1.68
N SER A 152 -9.62 12.30 -1.92
CA SER A 152 -9.92 12.91 -3.23
C SER A 152 -8.83 13.92 -3.63
N ARG A 153 -8.46 14.83 -2.72
CA ARG A 153 -7.39 15.82 -2.95
C ARG A 153 -6.04 15.17 -3.23
N LEU A 154 -5.67 14.15 -2.46
CA LEU A 154 -4.42 13.41 -2.69
C LEU A 154 -4.39 12.73 -4.07
N ARG A 155 -5.51 12.19 -4.52
CA ARG A 155 -5.62 11.59 -5.86
C ARG A 155 -5.54 12.64 -6.96
N LEU A 156 -6.17 13.80 -6.79
CA LEU A 156 -6.07 14.92 -7.72
C LEU A 156 -4.62 15.38 -7.87
N LEU A 157 -3.92 15.59 -6.75
CA LEU A 157 -2.50 15.97 -6.74
C LEU A 157 -1.62 14.88 -7.36
N GLY A 158 -1.93 13.60 -7.14
CA GLY A 158 -1.24 12.49 -7.79
C GLY A 158 -1.43 12.49 -9.32
N ARG A 159 -2.64 12.76 -9.82
CA ARG A 159 -2.89 12.90 -11.27
C ARG A 159 -2.15 14.09 -11.85
N PHE A 160 -2.14 15.22 -11.14
CA PHE A 160 -1.37 16.39 -11.53
C PHE A 160 0.12 16.10 -11.68
N LEU A 161 0.73 15.43 -10.69
CA LEU A 161 2.14 15.05 -10.77
C LEU A 161 2.44 14.08 -11.91
N ILE A 162 1.52 13.16 -12.23
CA ILE A 162 1.66 12.27 -13.39
C ILE A 162 1.67 13.08 -14.69
N ALA A 163 0.70 13.98 -14.88
CA ALA A 163 0.63 14.82 -16.07
C ALA A 163 1.88 15.70 -16.21
N LEU A 164 2.33 16.30 -15.10
CA LEU A 164 3.53 17.14 -15.09
C LEU A 164 4.79 16.36 -15.47
N LYS A 165 4.93 15.12 -15.00
CA LYS A 165 6.05 14.22 -15.38
C LYS A 165 6.06 13.84 -16.86
N GLN A 166 4.90 13.85 -17.51
CA GLN A 166 4.81 13.60 -18.95
C GLN A 166 5.29 14.82 -19.76
N VAL A 167 5.01 16.03 -19.27
CA VAL A 167 5.46 17.29 -19.89
C VAL A 167 6.94 17.54 -19.62
N ASN A 168 7.37 17.38 -18.37
CA ASN A 168 8.72 17.67 -17.93
C ASN A 168 9.30 16.52 -17.08
N LYS A 169 10.21 15.75 -17.69
CA LYS A 169 10.85 14.59 -17.05
C LYS A 169 11.81 14.94 -15.92
N ALA A 170 12.23 16.21 -15.79
CA ALA A 170 13.09 16.65 -14.69
C ALA A 170 12.35 16.72 -13.35
N VAL A 171 11.00 16.76 -13.38
CA VAL A 171 10.18 16.81 -12.17
C VAL A 171 10.10 15.43 -11.52
N THR A 172 10.61 15.30 -10.29
CA THR A 172 10.57 14.04 -9.54
C THR A 172 9.49 14.01 -8.46
N ASP A 173 9.23 15.15 -7.84
CA ASP A 173 8.36 15.32 -6.67
C ASP A 173 7.70 16.72 -6.66
N PHE A 174 6.83 16.96 -5.68
CA PHE A 174 6.18 18.25 -5.50
C PHE A 174 7.12 19.39 -5.11
N ALA A 175 8.29 19.10 -4.53
CA ALA A 175 9.24 20.14 -4.16
C ALA A 175 9.87 20.78 -5.42
N SER A 176 10.15 19.95 -6.42
CA SER A 176 10.69 20.33 -7.72
C SER A 176 9.81 21.34 -8.47
N ILE A 177 8.50 21.30 -8.23
CA ILE A 177 7.49 22.16 -8.88
C ILE A 177 7.66 23.63 -8.50
N TYR A 178 8.24 23.92 -7.32
CA TYR A 178 8.49 25.29 -6.88
C TYR A 178 9.69 25.95 -7.57
N ASN A 179 10.43 25.22 -8.42
CA ASN A 179 11.45 25.83 -9.25
C ASN A 179 10.78 26.67 -10.36
N PRO A 180 11.10 27.96 -10.50
CA PRO A 180 10.50 28.83 -11.52
C PRO A 180 10.58 28.28 -12.95
N SER A 181 11.65 27.55 -13.29
CA SER A 181 11.81 26.94 -14.62
C SER A 181 10.74 25.89 -14.98
N VAL A 182 9.99 25.40 -13.99
CA VAL A 182 8.93 24.39 -14.17
C VAL A 182 7.56 25.05 -14.34
N TYR A 183 7.44 26.38 -14.17
CA TYR A 183 6.17 27.10 -14.16
C TYR A 183 5.30 26.82 -15.39
N ASP A 184 5.85 26.97 -16.60
CA ASP A 184 5.09 26.75 -17.84
C ASP A 184 4.62 25.30 -17.96
N SER A 185 5.48 24.35 -17.56
CA SER A 185 5.11 22.93 -17.51
C SER A 185 3.96 22.67 -16.53
N CYS A 186 3.90 23.40 -15.41
CA CYS A 186 2.80 23.32 -14.44
C CYS A 186 1.49 23.76 -15.07
N ILE A 187 1.48 24.89 -15.77
CA ILE A 187 0.27 25.41 -16.43
C ILE A 187 -0.24 24.40 -17.46
N GLN A 188 0.65 23.83 -18.28
CA GLN A 188 0.29 22.78 -19.25
C GLN A 188 -0.30 21.54 -18.56
N ALA A 189 0.31 21.09 -17.46
CA ALA A 189 -0.17 19.95 -16.69
C ALA A 189 -1.53 20.22 -16.03
N VAL A 190 -1.74 21.44 -15.50
CA VAL A 190 -3.04 21.87 -14.96
C VAL A 190 -4.11 21.78 -16.04
N ASN A 191 -3.87 22.34 -17.24
CA ASN A 191 -4.83 22.30 -18.34
C ASN A 191 -5.18 20.86 -18.75
N THR A 192 -4.18 19.97 -18.76
CA THR A 192 -4.38 18.53 -19.06
C THR A 192 -5.24 17.84 -18.01
N VAL A 193 -5.05 18.16 -16.73
CA VAL A 193 -5.74 17.50 -15.61
C VAL A 193 -7.13 18.09 -15.37
N ALA A 194 -7.27 19.39 -15.61
CA ALA A 194 -8.50 20.12 -15.44
C ALA A 194 -9.57 19.60 -16.39
N VAL A 195 -9.20 19.18 -17.61
CA VAL A 195 -10.11 18.91 -18.72
C VAL A 195 -11.14 20.03 -18.77
N LEU A 196 -10.78 21.15 -19.41
CA LEU A 196 -11.79 22.11 -19.86
C LEU A 196 -12.73 21.33 -20.82
N ASP A 197 -13.79 20.77 -20.27
CA ASP A 197 -15.08 20.67 -20.96
C ASP A 197 -15.65 22.08 -21.10
#